data_AF-A0A3C0Z546-F1
#
_entry.id   AF-A0A3C0Z546-F1
#
_cell.length_a   1.000
_cell.length_b   1.000
_cell.length_c   1.000
_cell.angle_alpha   90.00
_cell.angle_beta   90.00
_cell.angle_gamma   90.00
#
_symmetry.space_group_name_H-M   'P 1'
#
loop_
_entity.id
_entity.type
_entity.pdbx_description
1 polymer ?
#
loop_
_entity_poly.entity_id
_entity_poly.type
_entity_poly.pdbx_seq_one_letter_code
_entity_poly.pdbx_strand_id
1 'polypeptide(L)'
;MESAIPASTISSLSSGEFVGSVADNPEQKIQLKNFHCEIINDHAAIKAEMDGYVPIPKPRTVTPTEIEQNYLQIKEDIVMLIESEMERIYETPELAHLLIVRE
;
A
#
# COMPACT_ATOMS: atom_id res chain seq x y z
N MET A 1 -19.84 -40.67 -6.67
CA MET A 1 -19.85 -41.25 -8.02
C MET A 1 -20.28 -40.13 -8.94
N GLU A 2 -19.40 -39.72 -9.84
CA GLU A 2 -19.50 -38.51 -10.68
C GLU A 2 -20.89 -38.31 -11.30
N SER A 3 -21.49 -37.16 -11.05
CA SER A 3 -22.65 -36.70 -11.81
C SER A 3 -22.14 -36.20 -13.16
N ALA A 4 -21.87 -37.13 -14.07
CA ALA A 4 -21.56 -36.83 -15.45
C ALA A 4 -22.74 -36.05 -16.04
N ILE A 5 -22.49 -34.80 -16.42
CA ILE A 5 -23.47 -33.93 -17.08
C ILE A 5 -23.98 -34.68 -18.32
N PRO A 6 -25.30 -34.83 -18.51
CA PRO A 6 -25.83 -35.61 -19.61
C PRO A 6 -25.38 -34.98 -20.94
N ALA A 7 -24.95 -35.81 -21.90
CA ALA A 7 -24.46 -35.38 -23.21
C ALA A 7 -25.48 -34.53 -24.00
N SER A 8 -26.78 -34.69 -23.69
CA SER A 8 -27.85 -33.85 -24.22
C SER A 8 -27.78 -32.38 -23.79
N THR A 9 -27.10 -32.08 -22.67
CA THR A 9 -26.81 -30.70 -22.23
C THR A 9 -25.66 -30.08 -23.02
N ILE A 10 -24.85 -30.90 -23.68
CA ILE A 10 -23.73 -30.52 -24.57
C ILE A 10 -24.16 -30.73 -26.05
N SER A 11 -25.46 -30.63 -26.33
CA SER A 11 -26.06 -30.86 -27.64
C SER A 11 -26.03 -29.65 -28.58
N SER A 12 -25.24 -28.61 -28.28
CA SER A 12 -24.97 -27.52 -29.23
C SER A 12 -23.71 -27.76 -30.07
N LEU A 13 -23.01 -28.88 -29.89
CA LEU A 13 -21.78 -29.20 -30.62
C LEU A 13 -22.09 -29.89 -31.95
N SER A 14 -22.24 -29.08 -33.00
CA SER A 14 -22.12 -29.53 -34.39
C SER A 14 -20.67 -29.94 -34.67
N SER A 15 -20.46 -31.04 -35.40
CA SER A 15 -19.16 -31.68 -35.65
C SER A 15 -18.15 -30.88 -36.51
N GLY A 16 -18.27 -29.56 -36.55
CA GLY A 16 -17.37 -28.65 -37.27
C GLY A 16 -17.05 -27.35 -36.52
N GLU A 17 -17.47 -27.19 -35.26
CA GLU A 17 -17.29 -25.93 -34.52
C GLU A 17 -16.35 -26.10 -33.32
N PHE A 18 -15.34 -25.22 -33.26
CA PHE A 18 -14.37 -25.16 -32.17
C PHE A 18 -14.98 -24.37 -31.00
N VAL A 19 -15.35 -25.07 -29.92
CA VAL A 19 -15.90 -24.41 -28.73
C VAL A 19 -14.79 -24.08 -27.74
N GLY A 20 -14.31 -22.84 -27.84
CA GLY A 20 -13.60 -22.18 -26.76
C GLY A 20 -14.60 -21.62 -25.76
N SER A 21 -14.31 -21.70 -24.46
CA SER A 21 -15.04 -20.88 -23.48
C SER A 21 -14.67 -19.42 -23.69
N VAL A 22 -15.56 -18.66 -24.33
CA VAL A 22 -15.37 -17.21 -24.51
C VAL A 22 -16.03 -16.51 -23.34
N ALA A 23 -15.28 -15.70 -22.60
CA ALA A 23 -15.82 -14.86 -21.54
C ALA A 23 -16.47 -13.63 -22.17
N ASP A 24 -17.61 -13.19 -21.63
CA ASP A 24 -18.26 -11.96 -22.05
C ASP A 24 -17.65 -10.73 -21.35
N ASN A 25 -17.68 -9.59 -22.03
CA ASN A 25 -17.35 -8.31 -21.43
C ASN A 25 -18.63 -7.66 -20.88
N PRO A 26 -18.58 -6.81 -19.83
CA PRO A 26 -19.77 -6.12 -19.30
C PRO A 26 -20.57 -5.34 -20.36
N GLU A 27 -19.90 -4.84 -21.40
CA GLU A 27 -20.51 -4.10 -22.51
C GLU A 27 -21.02 -5.00 -23.66
N GLN A 28 -20.56 -6.26 -23.73
CA GLN A 28 -20.90 -7.19 -24.82
C GLN A 28 -21.25 -8.56 -24.23
N LYS A 29 -22.50 -8.68 -23.76
CA LYS A 29 -23.01 -9.90 -23.15
C LYS A 29 -23.28 -11.00 -24.18
N ILE A 30 -22.75 -12.19 -23.92
CA ILE A 30 -23.00 -13.40 -24.71
C ILE A 30 -24.25 -14.09 -24.14
N GLN A 31 -25.22 -14.43 -25.01
CA GLN A 31 -26.51 -15.02 -24.59
C GLN A 31 -26.39 -16.46 -24.07
N LEU A 32 -25.45 -17.25 -24.60
CA LEU A 32 -25.23 -18.65 -24.23
C LEU A 32 -23.92 -18.79 -23.46
N LYS A 33 -24.00 -18.81 -22.12
CA LYS A 33 -22.84 -18.99 -21.22
C LYS A 33 -22.84 -20.39 -20.60
N ASN A 34 -21.66 -20.99 -20.45
CA ASN A 34 -21.48 -22.23 -19.68
C ASN A 34 -21.80 -22.07 -18.19
N PHE A 35 -21.57 -20.87 -17.63
CA PHE A 35 -21.95 -20.50 -16.27
C PHE A 35 -22.68 -19.16 -16.30
N HIS A 36 -23.94 -19.14 -15.85
CA HIS A 36 -24.79 -17.95 -15.85
C HIS A 36 -24.58 -17.13 -14.57
N CYS A 37 -23.38 -16.56 -14.43
CA CYS A 37 -23.03 -15.66 -13.33
C CYS A 37 -22.53 -14.33 -13.89
N GLU A 38 -22.79 -13.24 -13.17
CA GLU A 38 -22.34 -11.90 -13.49
C GLU A 38 -21.79 -11.23 -12.23
N ILE A 39 -20.67 -10.54 -12.36
CA ILE A 39 -20.15 -9.66 -11.32
C ILE A 39 -20.84 -8.31 -11.51
N ILE A 40 -21.73 -7.96 -10.60
CA ILE A 40 -22.41 -6.66 -10.61
C ILE A 40 -21.46 -5.62 -10.02
N ASN A 41 -20.66 -4.99 -10.88
CA ASN A 41 -19.84 -3.85 -10.52
C ASN A 41 -20.48 -2.57 -11.05
N ASP A 42 -20.52 -1.52 -10.23
CA ASP A 42 -20.92 -0.19 -10.69
C ASP A 42 -19.76 0.43 -11.47
N HIS A 43 -19.72 0.15 -12.78
CA HIS A 43 -18.69 0.65 -13.67
C HIS A 43 -18.69 2.18 -13.78
N ALA A 44 -19.84 2.84 -13.58
CA ALA A 44 -19.92 4.29 -13.61
C ALA A 44 -19.29 4.89 -12.35
N ALA A 45 -19.56 4.31 -11.18
CA ALA A 45 -18.93 4.73 -9.91
C ALA A 45 -17.42 4.49 -9.92
N ILE A 46 -16.96 3.33 -10.40
CA ILE A 46 -15.52 3.01 -10.49
C ILE A 46 -14.82 3.95 -11.47
N LYS A 47 -15.45 4.26 -12.61
CA LYS A 47 -14.88 5.23 -13.56
C LYS A 47 -14.78 6.63 -12.96
N ALA A 48 -15.81 7.09 -12.26
CA ALA A 48 -15.79 8.39 -11.57
C ALA A 48 -14.71 8.45 -10.48
N GLU A 49 -14.48 7.35 -9.77
CA GLU A 49 -13.38 7.22 -8.81
C GLU A 49 -12.01 7.28 -9.51
N MET A 50 -11.84 6.52 -10.60
CA MET A 50 -10.61 6.49 -11.39
C MET A 50 -10.29 7.83 -12.07
N ASP A 51 -11.31 8.55 -12.55
CA ASP A 51 -11.16 9.88 -13.15
C ASP A 51 -10.66 10.91 -12.10
N GLY A 52 -10.90 10.65 -10.82
CA GLY A 52 -10.39 11.44 -9.69
C GLY A 52 -8.99 11.03 -9.20
N TYR A 53 -8.37 9.99 -9.77
CA TYR A 53 -7.07 9.55 -9.33
C TYR A 53 -5.98 10.55 -9.70
N VAL A 54 -5.27 11.01 -8.67
CA VAL A 54 -4.09 11.85 -8.80
C VAL A 54 -2.83 10.98 -8.72
N PRO A 55 -1.79 11.27 -9.52
CA PRO A 55 -0.52 10.59 -9.41
C PRO A 55 0.03 10.71 -7.99
N ILE A 56 0.60 9.62 -7.47
CA ILE A 56 1.26 9.62 -6.16
C ILE A 56 2.35 10.70 -6.19
N PRO A 57 2.33 11.68 -5.25
CA PRO A 57 3.33 12.72 -5.21
C PRO A 57 4.71 12.09 -5.00
N LYS A 58 5.72 12.60 -5.72
CA LYS A 58 7.08 12.10 -5.58
C LYS A 58 7.56 12.32 -4.15
N PRO A 59 8.25 11.33 -3.53
CA PRO A 59 8.87 11.55 -2.24
C PRO A 59 9.88 12.69 -2.33
N ARG A 60 10.01 13.47 -1.25
CA ARG A 60 11.00 14.54 -1.15
C ARG A 60 12.38 13.97 -1.49
N THR A 61 13.05 14.56 -2.48
CA THR A 61 14.43 14.21 -2.79
C THR A 61 15.33 14.87 -1.74
N VAL A 62 15.93 14.07 -0.87
CA VAL A 62 16.87 14.54 0.14
C VAL A 62 18.25 14.61 -0.49
N THR A 63 18.94 15.72 -0.35
CA THR A 63 20.32 15.85 -0.86
C THR A 63 21.33 15.33 0.18
N PRO A 64 22.51 14.84 -0.24
CA PRO A 64 23.56 14.43 0.71
C PRO A 64 23.98 15.55 1.68
N THR A 65 23.96 16.79 1.20
CA THR A 65 24.28 17.98 2.00
C THR A 65 23.25 18.24 3.10
N GLU A 66 21.96 18.04 2.83
CA GLU A 66 20.92 18.15 3.88
C GLU A 66 21.11 17.10 4.99
N ILE A 67 21.58 15.90 4.64
CA ILE A 67 21.86 14.83 5.61
C ILE A 67 23.05 15.23 6.49
N GLU A 68 24.13 15.73 5.88
CA GLU A 68 25.32 16.18 6.60
C GLU A 68 25.01 17.34 7.53
N GLN A 69 24.27 18.34 7.05
CA GLN A 69 23.83 19.48 7.87
C GLN A 69 22.96 19.02 9.04
N ASN A 70 22.01 18.11 8.81
CA ASN A 70 21.17 17.58 9.88
C ASN A 70 21.99 16.79 10.91
N TYR A 71 22.97 16.02 10.46
CA TYR A 71 23.87 15.29 11.34
C TYR A 71 24.70 16.22 12.23
N LEU A 72 25.25 17.29 11.66
CA LEU A 72 26.02 18.29 12.40
C LEU A 72 25.14 19.05 13.38
N GLN A 73 23.95 19.46 12.95
CA GLN A 73 22.97 20.13 13.80
C GLN A 73 22.59 19.25 15.01
N ILE A 74 22.25 17.98 14.79
CA ILE A 74 21.90 17.06 15.88
C ILE A 74 23.08 16.91 16.84
N LYS A 75 24.32 16.88 16.35
CA LYS A 75 25.49 16.83 17.23
C LYS A 75 25.59 18.05 18.12
N GLU A 76 25.45 19.24 17.56
CA GLU A 76 25.48 20.50 18.30
C GLU A 76 24.34 20.56 19.32
N ASP A 77 23.13 20.19 18.92
CA ASP A 77 21.95 20.14 19.79
C ASP A 77 22.16 19.22 20.99
N ILE A 78 22.78 18.05 20.78
CA ILE A 78 23.07 17.11 21.87
C ILE A 78 24.14 17.66 22.82
N VAL A 79 25.17 18.35 22.31
CA VAL A 79 26.18 18.99 23.17
C VAL A 79 25.51 20.08 24.03
N MET A 80 24.72 20.95 23.42
CA MET A 80 23.99 21.99 24.16
C MET A 80 23.01 21.39 25.18
N LEU A 81 22.34 20.30 24.83
CA LEU A 81 21.46 19.59 25.75
C LEU A 81 22.25 19.08 26.95
N ILE A 82 23.39 18.42 26.74
CA ILE A 82 24.24 17.93 27.84
C ILE A 82 24.69 19.09 28.73
N GLU A 83 25.19 20.18 28.15
CA GLU A 83 25.66 21.35 28.92
C GLU A 83 24.53 21.96 29.77
N SER A 84 23.37 22.20 29.17
CA SER A 84 22.21 22.76 29.89
C SER A 84 21.70 21.83 31.00
N GLU A 85 21.70 20.52 30.77
CA GLU A 85 21.31 19.54 31.78
C GLU A 85 22.33 19.48 32.93
N MET A 86 23.62 19.57 32.61
CA MET A 86 24.68 19.64 33.62
C MET A 86 24.57 20.90 34.47
N GLU A 87 24.37 22.07 33.86
CA GLU A 87 24.10 23.32 34.57
C GLU A 87 22.89 23.21 35.50
N ARG A 88 21.77 22.66 35.01
CA ARG A 88 20.57 22.46 35.83
C ARG A 88 20.83 21.55 37.03
N ILE A 89 21.64 20.50 36.86
CA ILE A 89 22.01 19.59 37.94
C ILE A 89 22.92 20.31 38.95
N TYR A 90 23.84 21.16 38.52
CA TYR A 90 24.68 21.97 39.43
C TYR A 90 23.86 22.98 40.24
N GLU A 91 22.88 23.62 39.62
CA GLU A 91 22.02 24.61 40.27
C GLU A 91 20.98 24.01 41.21
N THR A 92 20.73 22.70 41.13
CA THR A 92 19.71 22.00 41.94
C THR A 92 20.35 21.07 42.98
N PRO A 93 20.35 21.45 44.28
CA PRO A 93 21.00 20.66 45.33
C PRO A 93 20.48 19.22 45.46
N GLU A 94 19.22 18.99 45.11
CA GLU A 94 18.55 17.68 45.19
C GLU A 94 19.09 16.68 44.14
N LEU A 95 19.60 17.18 43.00
CA LEU A 95 20.10 16.37 41.89
C LEU A 95 21.61 16.08 41.99
N ALA A 96 22.31 16.66 42.96
CA ALA A 96 23.76 16.52 43.13
C ALA A 96 24.24 15.06 43.26
N HIS A 97 23.38 14.16 43.74
CA HIS A 97 23.69 12.73 43.85
C HIS A 97 23.86 12.00 42.50
N LEU A 98 23.46 12.62 41.39
CA LEU A 98 23.61 12.08 40.03
C LEU A 98 25.02 12.29 39.46
N LEU A 99 25.80 13.23 40.01
CA LEU A 99 27.18 13.49 39.60
C LEU A 99 28.13 12.48 40.26
N ILE A 100 28.15 11.25 39.75
CA ILE A 100 29.08 10.21 40.22
C ILE A 100 30.36 10.30 39.39
N VAL A 101 31.40 10.91 39.95
CA VAL A 101 32.77 10.81 39.42
C VAL A 101 33.33 9.46 39.85
N ARG A 102 33.55 8.56 38.90
CA ARG A 102 34.36 7.35 39.13
C ARG A 102 35.83 7.77 39.18
N GLU A 103 36.51 7.50 40.30
CA GLU A 103 37.98 7.56 40.40
C GLU A 103 38.66 6.59 39.43
#